data_AF-A0A2C5ZDS8-F1
#
_entry.id   AF-A0A2C5ZDS8-F1
#
_cell.length_a   1.000
_cell.length_b   1.000
_cell.length_c   1.000
_cell.angle_alpha   90.00
_cell.angle_beta   90.00
_cell.angle_gamma   90.00
#
_symmetry.space_group_name_H-M   'P 1'
#
loop_
_entity.id
_entity.type
_entity.pdbx_description
1 polymer ?
#
loop_
_entity_poly.entity_id
_entity_poly.type
_entity_poly.pdbx_seq_one_letter_code
_entity_poly.pdbx_strand_id
1 'polypeptide(L)'
;MGAKTSKVTAQDKAILDLKNQRDKLHQYQRRITVLTDKETDVARQLLARGDNKGALVALRRKKYQQSLLTKTDAQLEQLEKLTDSVEFAQIQKDVVFGLQQGTKVLKEIHAEMGGIDKVERLMGETADAIAYQQEVSDMLGGRISTQDEQDVEDELAALQADVTGQQDGELPSVPIAQLPDRQEHVVSEEQERPAMLAA
;
A
#
# COMPACT_ATOMS: atom_id res chain seq x y z
N MET A 1 29.64 -34.47 -4.05
CA MET A 1 28.97 -34.00 -5.29
C MET A 1 27.46 -34.13 -5.09
N GLY A 2 26.83 -33.17 -4.40
CA GLY A 2 25.38 -33.17 -4.20
C GLY A 2 24.71 -32.62 -5.45
N ALA A 3 23.96 -33.45 -6.16
CA ALA A 3 23.18 -33.02 -7.32
C ALA A 3 22.22 -31.90 -6.88
N LYS A 4 22.46 -30.68 -7.36
CA LYS A 4 21.49 -29.59 -7.28
C LYS A 4 20.33 -29.96 -8.19
N THR A 5 19.40 -30.77 -7.69
CA THR A 5 18.12 -31.01 -8.35
C THR A 5 17.45 -29.66 -8.49
N SER A 6 17.25 -29.24 -9.73
CA SER A 6 16.70 -27.94 -10.13
C SER A 6 15.55 -27.51 -9.21
N LYS A 7 15.65 -26.30 -8.64
CA LYS A 7 14.67 -25.67 -7.75
C LYS A 7 13.38 -25.26 -8.48
N VAL A 8 12.82 -26.14 -9.30
CA VAL A 8 11.52 -25.92 -9.96
C VAL A 8 10.46 -26.45 -9.01
N THR A 9 9.74 -25.53 -8.37
CA THR A 9 8.65 -25.88 -7.46
C THR A 9 7.42 -26.36 -8.24
N ALA A 10 6.48 -27.04 -7.56
CA ALA A 10 5.20 -27.38 -8.17
C ALA A 10 4.42 -26.13 -8.65
N GLN A 11 4.66 -24.98 -8.00
CA GLN A 11 4.09 -23.69 -8.34
C GLN A 11 4.64 -23.18 -9.68
N ASP A 12 5.96 -23.28 -9.89
CA ASP A 12 6.60 -22.88 -11.14
C ASP A 12 6.11 -23.71 -12.33
N LYS A 13 5.87 -25.01 -12.12
CA LYS A 13 5.27 -25.89 -13.14
C LYS A 13 3.85 -25.46 -13.50
N ALA A 14 3.02 -25.14 -12.49
CA ALA A 14 1.66 -24.68 -12.73
C ALA A 14 1.62 -23.34 -13.49
N ILE A 15 2.50 -22.39 -13.13
CA ILE A 15 2.63 -21.10 -13.84
C ILE A 15 3.08 -21.33 -15.28
N LEU A 16 4.05 -22.23 -15.49
CA LEU A 16 4.50 -22.60 -16.83
C LEU A 16 3.36 -23.20 -17.66
N ASP A 17 2.55 -24.07 -17.08
CA ASP A 17 1.41 -24.69 -17.77
C ASP A 17 0.34 -23.65 -18.14
N LEU A 18 0.05 -22.68 -17.28
CA LEU A 18 -0.84 -21.55 -17.59
C LEU A 18 -0.30 -20.70 -18.74
N LYS A 19 1.00 -20.35 -18.71
CA LYS A 19 1.67 -19.58 -19.78
C LYS A 19 1.66 -20.35 -21.10
N ASN A 20 1.92 -21.66 -21.07
CA ASN A 20 1.82 -22.53 -22.25
C ASN A 20 0.40 -22.59 -22.82
N GLN A 21 -0.64 -22.63 -21.96
CA GLN A 21 -2.03 -22.61 -22.40
C GLN A 21 -2.40 -21.28 -23.06
N ARG A 22 -1.98 -20.15 -22.47
CA ARG A 22 -2.16 -18.82 -23.06
C ARG A 22 -1.53 -18.74 -24.46
N ASP A 23 -0.29 -19.21 -24.60
CA ASP A 23 0.42 -19.17 -25.88
C ASP A 23 -0.27 -20.05 -26.95
N LYS A 24 -0.80 -21.22 -26.54
CA LYS A 24 -1.62 -22.07 -27.42
C LYS A 24 -2.92 -21.38 -27.86
N LEU A 25 -3.59 -20.67 -26.96
CA LEU A 25 -4.79 -19.92 -27.31
C LEU A 25 -4.48 -18.77 -28.28
N HIS A 26 -3.36 -18.06 -28.11
CA HIS A 26 -2.93 -17.07 -29.10
C HIS A 26 -2.62 -17.67 -30.48
N GLN A 27 -1.98 -18.85 -30.52
CA GLN A 27 -1.77 -19.56 -31.79
C GLN A 27 -3.10 -19.96 -32.44
N TYR A 28 -4.06 -20.43 -31.64
CA TYR A 28 -5.39 -20.78 -32.11
C TYR A 28 -6.17 -19.56 -32.63
N GLN A 29 -6.11 -18.43 -31.91
CA GLN A 29 -6.68 -17.15 -32.32
C GLN A 29 -6.15 -16.72 -33.68
N ARG A 30 -4.81 -16.70 -33.87
CA ARG A 30 -4.18 -16.37 -35.16
C ARG A 30 -4.65 -17.29 -36.28
N ARG A 31 -4.78 -18.60 -36.01
CA ARG A 31 -5.25 -19.59 -36.99
C ARG A 31 -6.70 -19.33 -37.40
N ILE A 32 -7.59 -19.03 -36.45
CA ILE A 32 -9.00 -18.70 -36.73
C ILE A 32 -9.11 -17.40 -37.51
N THR A 33 -8.32 -16.38 -37.18
CA THR A 33 -8.35 -15.10 -37.91
C THR A 33 -8.05 -15.31 -39.40
N VAL A 34 -6.97 -16.03 -39.71
CA VAL A 34 -6.61 -16.38 -41.11
C VAL A 34 -7.71 -17.19 -41.80
N LEU A 35 -8.40 -18.07 -41.07
CA LEU A 35 -9.54 -18.84 -41.59
C LEU A 35 -10.75 -17.93 -41.90
N THR A 36 -11.04 -17.01 -41.00
CA THR A 36 -12.14 -16.04 -41.12
C THR A 36 -11.93 -15.10 -42.32
N ASP A 37 -10.69 -14.68 -42.56
CA ASP A 37 -10.31 -13.87 -43.73
C ASP A 37 -10.52 -14.65 -45.03
N LYS A 38 -10.05 -15.90 -45.08
CA LYS A 38 -10.28 -16.80 -46.22
C LYS A 38 -11.76 -17.03 -46.50
N GLU A 39 -12.58 -17.23 -45.47
CA GLU A 39 -14.03 -17.39 -45.65
C GLU A 39 -14.70 -16.10 -46.14
N THR A 40 -14.17 -14.94 -45.76
CA THR A 40 -14.63 -13.65 -46.28
C THR A 40 -14.29 -13.49 -47.76
N ASP A 41 -13.12 -13.95 -48.19
CA ASP A 41 -12.72 -13.93 -49.60
C ASP A 41 -13.54 -14.93 -50.44
N VAL A 42 -13.77 -16.13 -49.92
CA VAL A 42 -14.63 -17.13 -50.56
C VAL A 42 -16.07 -16.60 -50.69
N ALA A 43 -16.61 -15.96 -49.65
CA ALA A 43 -17.92 -15.33 -49.71
C ALA A 43 -17.97 -14.24 -50.80
N ARG A 44 -16.94 -13.39 -50.90
CA ARG A 44 -16.82 -12.38 -51.96
C ARG A 44 -16.79 -13.00 -53.37
N GLN A 45 -16.03 -14.08 -53.55
CA GLN A 45 -15.94 -14.77 -54.84
C GLN A 45 -17.26 -15.45 -55.24
N LEU A 46 -17.99 -16.03 -54.29
CA LEU A 46 -19.29 -16.66 -54.55
C LEU A 46 -20.36 -15.64 -54.92
N LEU A 47 -20.37 -14.47 -54.25
CA LEU A 47 -21.24 -13.36 -54.61
C LEU A 47 -20.94 -12.82 -56.02
N ALA A 48 -19.66 -12.70 -56.40
CA ALA A 48 -19.27 -12.28 -57.75
C ALA A 48 -19.72 -13.27 -58.83
N ARG A 49 -19.87 -14.56 -58.50
CA ARG A 49 -20.38 -15.61 -59.39
C ARG A 49 -21.91 -15.73 -59.39
N GLY A 50 -22.62 -14.94 -58.57
CA GLY A 50 -24.07 -14.97 -58.45
C GLY A 50 -24.63 -16.14 -57.60
N ASP A 51 -23.79 -16.92 -56.93
CA ASP A 51 -24.24 -18.00 -56.04
C ASP A 51 -24.53 -17.49 -54.63
N ASN A 52 -25.74 -16.97 -54.46
CA ASN A 52 -26.24 -16.46 -53.19
C ASN A 52 -26.36 -17.56 -52.12
N LYS A 53 -26.64 -18.82 -52.49
CA LYS A 53 -26.81 -19.91 -51.52
C LYS A 53 -25.46 -20.33 -50.93
N GLY A 54 -24.44 -20.45 -51.77
CA GLY A 54 -23.07 -20.73 -51.35
C GLY A 54 -22.50 -19.61 -50.47
N ALA A 55 -22.71 -18.35 -50.87
CA ALA A 55 -22.28 -17.19 -50.09
C ALA A 55 -22.91 -17.17 -48.67
N LEU A 56 -24.18 -17.52 -48.55
CA LEU A 56 -24.89 -17.55 -47.26
C LEU A 56 -24.31 -18.61 -46.31
N VAL A 57 -23.91 -19.78 -46.83
CA VAL A 57 -23.23 -20.82 -46.04
C VAL A 57 -21.85 -20.35 -45.58
N ALA A 58 -21.07 -19.70 -46.45
CA ALA A 58 -19.77 -19.13 -46.09
C ALA A 58 -19.91 -18.08 -44.98
N LEU A 59 -20.90 -17.19 -45.07
CA LEU A 59 -21.17 -16.19 -44.04
C LEU A 59 -21.60 -16.79 -42.70
N ARG A 60 -22.37 -17.90 -42.71
CA ARG A 60 -22.71 -18.62 -41.46
C ARG A 60 -21.48 -19.23 -40.80
N ARG A 61 -20.58 -19.84 -41.58
CA ARG A 61 -19.31 -20.38 -41.06
C ARG A 61 -18.43 -19.28 -40.48
N LYS A 62 -18.36 -18.14 -41.16
CA LYS A 62 -17.65 -16.95 -40.68
C LYS A 62 -18.19 -16.50 -39.32
N LYS A 63 -19.51 -16.39 -39.19
CA LYS A 63 -20.16 -15.97 -37.94
C LYS A 63 -19.90 -16.96 -36.80
N TYR A 64 -19.88 -18.26 -37.09
CA TYR A 64 -19.53 -19.28 -36.11
C TYR A 64 -18.07 -19.15 -35.64
N GLN A 65 -17.13 -18.92 -36.56
CA GLN A 65 -15.72 -18.70 -36.25
C GLN A 65 -15.49 -17.42 -35.45
N GLN A 66 -16.21 -16.34 -35.77
CA GLN A 66 -16.20 -15.12 -34.98
C GLN A 66 -16.69 -15.37 -33.56
N SER A 67 -17.76 -16.16 -33.36
CA SER A 67 -18.22 -16.55 -32.03
C SER A 67 -17.17 -17.37 -31.27
N LEU A 68 -16.46 -18.28 -31.95
CA LEU A 68 -15.35 -19.02 -31.34
C LEU A 68 -14.19 -18.09 -30.96
N LEU A 69 -13.89 -17.08 -31.78
CA LEU A 69 -12.86 -16.09 -31.51
C LEU A 69 -13.23 -15.29 -30.25
N THR A 70 -14.47 -14.77 -30.15
CA THR A 70 -14.95 -14.08 -28.93
C THR A 70 -14.85 -14.96 -27.68
N LYS A 71 -15.19 -16.24 -27.77
CA LYS A 71 -15.03 -17.18 -26.63
C LYS A 71 -13.56 -17.39 -26.27
N THR A 72 -12.68 -17.44 -27.26
CA THR A 72 -11.23 -17.60 -27.06
C THR A 72 -10.64 -16.35 -26.40
N ASP A 73 -11.07 -15.16 -26.81
CA ASP A 73 -10.65 -13.89 -26.20
C ASP A 73 -11.07 -13.81 -24.73
N ALA A 74 -12.31 -14.20 -24.41
CA ALA A 74 -12.78 -14.27 -23.02
C ALA A 74 -11.98 -15.27 -22.17
N GLN A 75 -11.59 -16.41 -22.74
CA GLN A 75 -10.73 -17.38 -22.07
C GLN A 75 -9.30 -16.87 -21.87
N LEU A 76 -8.76 -16.13 -22.84
CA LEU A 76 -7.45 -15.47 -22.72
C LEU A 76 -7.46 -14.44 -21.59
N GLU A 77 -8.47 -13.57 -21.54
CA GLU A 77 -8.64 -12.58 -20.47
C GLU A 77 -8.73 -13.27 -19.09
N GLN A 78 -9.45 -14.39 -19.00
CA GLN A 78 -9.54 -15.15 -17.76
C GLN A 78 -8.19 -15.77 -17.35
N LEU A 79 -7.38 -16.26 -18.31
CA LEU A 79 -6.04 -16.78 -18.03
C LEU A 79 -5.07 -15.68 -17.60
N GLU A 80 -5.16 -14.49 -18.19
CA GLU A 80 -4.36 -13.33 -17.79
C GLU A 80 -4.67 -12.93 -16.35
N LYS A 81 -5.96 -12.74 -16.02
CA LYS A 81 -6.40 -12.47 -14.63
C LYS A 81 -5.95 -13.53 -13.63
N LEU A 82 -6.00 -14.80 -14.02
CA LEU A 82 -5.55 -15.90 -13.17
C LEU A 82 -4.02 -15.85 -12.97
N THR A 83 -3.27 -15.55 -14.02
CA THR A 83 -1.81 -15.43 -13.94
C THR A 83 -1.42 -14.28 -13.02
N ASP A 84 -2.04 -13.11 -13.18
CA ASP A 84 -1.80 -11.94 -12.32
C ASP A 84 -2.14 -12.23 -10.86
N SER A 85 -3.26 -12.93 -10.62
CA SER A 85 -3.67 -13.35 -9.27
C SER A 85 -2.65 -14.29 -8.63
N VAL A 86 -2.08 -15.21 -9.40
CA VAL A 86 -1.04 -16.14 -8.91
C VAL A 86 0.26 -15.41 -8.61
N GLU A 87 0.69 -14.50 -9.49
CA GLU A 87 1.89 -13.69 -9.27
C GLU A 87 1.72 -12.79 -8.03
N PHE A 88 0.54 -12.20 -7.83
CA PHE A 88 0.23 -11.44 -6.62
C PHE A 88 0.23 -12.33 -5.36
N ALA A 89 -0.35 -13.54 -5.43
CA ALA A 89 -0.33 -14.48 -4.31
C ALA A 89 1.10 -14.93 -3.94
N GLN A 90 2.02 -15.02 -4.91
CA GLN A 90 3.44 -15.27 -4.64
C GLN A 90 4.07 -14.12 -3.85
N ILE A 91 3.82 -12.86 -4.25
CA ILE A 91 4.29 -11.68 -3.52
C ILE A 91 3.71 -11.67 -2.10
N GLN A 92 2.42 -11.94 -1.95
CA GLN A 92 1.77 -11.99 -0.63
C GLN A 92 2.41 -13.05 0.29
N LYS A 93 2.73 -14.24 -0.25
CA LYS A 93 3.45 -15.27 0.50
C LYS A 93 4.80 -14.76 1.02
N ASP A 94 5.55 -14.06 0.18
CA ASP A 94 6.87 -13.52 0.55
C ASP A 94 6.75 -12.41 1.61
N VAL A 95 5.75 -11.54 1.48
CA VAL A 95 5.43 -10.51 2.50
C VAL A 95 5.09 -11.15 3.84
N VAL A 96 4.22 -12.18 3.85
CA VAL A 96 3.87 -12.90 5.07
C VAL A 96 5.10 -13.59 5.69
N PHE A 97 5.96 -14.19 4.87
CA PHE A 97 7.20 -14.79 5.35
C PHE A 97 8.17 -13.74 5.93
N GLY A 98 8.23 -12.54 5.32
CA GLY A 98 8.97 -11.39 5.86
C GLY A 98 8.43 -10.93 7.21
N LEU A 99 7.11 -10.78 7.35
CA LEU A 99 6.44 -10.41 8.60
C LEU A 99 6.68 -11.46 9.71
N GLN A 100 6.63 -12.75 9.36
CA GLN A 100 6.94 -13.82 10.31
C GLN A 100 8.38 -13.75 10.81
N GLN A 101 9.34 -13.50 9.93
CA GLN A 101 10.74 -13.34 10.31
C GLN A 101 10.94 -12.08 11.17
N GLY A 102 10.36 -10.94 10.77
CA GLY A 102 10.41 -9.71 11.57
C GLY A 102 9.80 -9.90 12.96
N THR A 103 8.70 -10.65 13.06
CA THR A 103 8.08 -10.99 14.35
C THR A 103 8.97 -11.89 15.21
N LYS A 104 9.69 -12.84 14.61
CA LYS A 104 10.67 -13.67 15.33
C LYS A 104 11.81 -12.84 15.88
N VAL A 105 12.39 -11.96 15.05
CA VAL A 105 13.47 -11.05 15.47
C VAL A 105 12.98 -10.12 16.58
N LEU A 106 11.78 -9.54 16.45
CA LEU A 106 11.19 -8.74 17.52
C LEU A 106 11.05 -9.52 18.82
N LYS A 107 10.60 -10.78 18.77
CA LYS A 107 10.50 -11.64 19.96
C LYS A 107 11.87 -11.92 20.58
N GLU A 108 12.91 -12.13 19.77
CA GLU A 108 14.29 -12.31 20.23
C GLU A 108 14.80 -11.03 20.91
N ILE A 109 14.61 -9.86 20.29
CA ILE A 109 14.96 -8.56 20.89
C ILE A 109 14.19 -8.35 22.21
N HIS A 110 12.90 -8.64 22.25
CA HIS A 110 12.11 -8.55 23.49
C HIS A 110 12.61 -9.50 24.57
N ALA A 111 13.04 -10.71 24.21
CA ALA A 111 13.65 -11.66 25.16
C ALA A 111 15.01 -11.15 25.67
N GLU A 112 15.86 -10.60 24.80
CA GLU A 112 17.16 -10.03 25.16
C GLU A 112 17.04 -8.75 26.01
N MET A 113 16.02 -7.92 25.75
CA MET A 113 15.71 -6.74 26.56
C MET A 113 15.13 -7.09 27.95
N GLY A 114 14.92 -8.38 28.25
CA GLY A 114 14.50 -8.87 29.57
C GLY A 114 13.05 -9.30 29.67
N GLY A 115 12.35 -9.41 28.54
CA GLY A 115 10.98 -9.92 28.47
C GLY A 115 9.96 -9.07 29.25
N ILE A 116 8.81 -9.69 29.55
CA ILE A 116 7.79 -9.09 30.43
C ILE A 116 8.33 -8.94 31.85
N ASP A 117 9.14 -9.89 32.34
CA ASP A 117 9.63 -9.90 33.71
C ASP A 117 10.50 -8.69 34.06
N LYS A 118 11.37 -8.23 33.14
CA LYS A 118 12.18 -7.02 33.39
C LYS A 118 11.35 -5.74 33.26
N VAL A 119 10.33 -5.72 32.39
CA VAL A 119 9.39 -4.59 32.31
C VAL A 119 8.53 -4.52 33.59
N GLU A 120 8.02 -5.65 34.07
CA GLU A 120 7.25 -5.76 35.30
C GLU A 120 8.10 -5.38 36.53
N ARG A 121 9.36 -5.84 36.57
CA ARG A 121 10.33 -5.43 37.61
C ARG A 121 10.64 -3.94 37.56
N LEU A 122 10.85 -3.37 36.38
CA LEU A 122 11.12 -1.93 36.24
C LEU A 122 9.90 -1.09 36.67
N MET A 123 8.67 -1.54 36.36
CA MET A 123 7.45 -0.87 36.81
C MET A 123 7.27 -0.99 38.33
N GLY A 124 7.59 -2.14 38.93
CA GLY A 124 7.61 -2.32 40.39
C GLY A 124 8.64 -1.41 41.06
N GLU A 125 9.89 -1.42 40.58
CA GLU A 125 10.97 -0.57 41.11
C GLU A 125 10.65 0.93 40.95
N THR A 126 9.93 1.34 39.89
CA THR A 126 9.49 2.72 39.70
C THR A 126 8.35 3.09 40.65
N ALA A 127 7.38 2.18 40.88
CA ALA A 127 6.30 2.41 41.83
C ALA A 127 6.83 2.53 43.27
N ASP A 128 7.78 1.68 43.65
CA ASP A 128 8.44 1.72 44.95
C ASP A 128 9.28 3.00 45.12
N ALA A 129 9.97 3.46 44.07
CA ALA A 129 10.72 4.72 44.08
C ALA A 129 9.79 5.94 44.23
N ILE A 130 8.62 5.93 43.58
CA ILE A 130 7.61 7.00 43.72
C ILE A 130 7.04 6.99 45.15
N ALA A 131 6.73 5.80 45.70
CA ALA A 131 6.25 5.67 47.06
C ALA A 131 7.29 6.12 48.09
N TYR A 132 8.56 5.75 47.91
CA TYR A 132 9.65 6.23 48.76
C TYR A 132 9.83 7.74 48.65
N GLN A 133 9.77 8.31 47.45
CA GLN A 133 9.85 9.76 47.27
C GLN A 133 8.67 10.47 47.93
N GLN A 134 7.46 9.91 47.88
CA GLN A 134 6.30 10.44 48.60
C GLN A 134 6.48 10.33 50.11
N GLU A 135 6.97 9.19 50.63
CA GLU A 135 7.26 9.01 52.06
C GLU A 135 8.35 10.00 52.54
N VAL A 136 9.39 10.22 51.75
CA VAL A 136 10.42 11.23 52.04
C VAL A 136 9.82 12.62 52.00
N SER A 137 9.01 12.96 51.00
CA SER A 137 8.32 14.25 50.91
C SER A 137 7.37 14.47 52.09
N ASP A 138 6.64 13.45 52.53
CA ASP A 138 5.73 13.51 53.68
C ASP A 138 6.49 13.64 55.00
N MET A 139 7.64 12.94 55.15
CA MET A 139 8.53 13.12 56.29
C MET A 139 9.20 14.49 56.32
N LEU A 140 9.51 15.07 55.15
CA LEU A 140 10.08 16.41 55.04
C LEU A 140 9.03 17.48 55.33
N GLY A 141 7.84 17.37 54.72
CA GLY A 141 6.70 18.26 54.96
C GLY A 141 6.15 18.17 56.39
N GLY A 142 6.28 17.02 57.06
CA GLY A 142 5.93 16.86 58.47
C GLY A 142 6.96 17.43 59.46
N ARG A 143 8.13 17.87 59.01
CA ARG A 143 9.24 18.38 59.85
C ARG A 143 9.61 19.84 59.60
N ILE A 144 9.04 20.47 58.57
CA ILE A 144 9.26 21.87 58.25
C ILE A 144 8.36 22.73 59.15
N SER A 145 8.94 23.73 59.82
CA SER A 145 8.16 24.72 60.57
C SER A 145 7.50 25.70 59.59
N THR A 146 6.36 26.29 59.94
CA THR A 146 5.73 27.35 59.13
C THR A 146 6.67 28.53 58.84
N GLN A 147 7.70 28.71 59.67
CA GLN A 147 8.75 29.72 59.48
C GLN A 147 9.72 29.31 58.34
N ASP A 148 10.13 28.05 58.31
CA ASP A 148 11.05 27.53 57.27
C ASP A 148 10.32 27.43 55.91
N GLU A 149 9.01 27.17 55.92
CA GLU A 149 8.14 27.23 54.73
C GLU A 149 8.11 28.64 54.12
N GLN A 150 8.00 29.68 54.94
CA GLN A 150 8.05 31.07 54.50
C GLN A 150 9.43 31.46 53.94
N ASP A 151 10.50 31.05 54.60
CA ASP A 151 11.87 31.33 54.13
C ASP A 151 12.15 30.66 52.76
N VAL A 152 11.63 29.45 52.54
CA VAL A 152 11.74 28.74 51.25
C VAL A 152 10.87 29.37 50.16
N GLU A 153 9.66 29.83 50.48
CA GLU A 153 8.80 30.58 49.55
C GLU A 153 9.44 31.91 49.12
N ASP A 154 10.09 32.62 50.06
CA ASP A 154 10.81 33.85 49.78
C ASP A 154 12.07 33.62 48.91
N GLU A 155 12.84 32.56 49.16
CA GLU A 155 13.97 32.17 48.28
C GLU A 155 13.49 31.76 46.87
N LEU A 156 12.37 31.04 46.76
CA LEU A 156 11.78 30.67 45.48
C LEU A 156 11.33 31.91 44.70
N ALA A 157 10.70 32.89 45.37
CA ALA A 157 10.30 34.15 44.78
C ALA A 157 11.50 34.97 44.29
N ALA A 158 12.60 34.99 45.05
CA ALA A 158 13.84 35.64 44.64
C ALA A 158 14.47 34.98 43.40
N LEU A 159 14.54 33.64 43.35
CA LEU A 159 15.04 32.90 42.19
C LEU A 159 14.15 33.08 40.95
N GLN A 160 12.82 33.12 41.12
CA GLN A 160 11.90 33.42 40.02
C GLN A 160 12.08 34.85 39.50
N ALA A 161 12.31 35.82 40.39
CA ALA A 161 12.61 37.20 40.00
C ALA A 161 13.95 37.32 39.25
N ASP A 162 14.97 36.55 39.63
CA ASP A 162 16.26 36.51 38.90
C ASP A 162 16.13 35.85 37.52
N VAL A 163 15.38 34.74 37.41
CA VAL A 163 15.14 34.06 36.13
C VAL A 163 14.25 34.91 35.21
N THR A 164 13.21 35.55 35.75
CA THR A 164 12.29 36.38 34.95
C THR A 164 12.92 37.74 34.62
N GLY A 165 13.71 38.32 35.53
CA GLY A 165 14.50 39.54 35.29
C GLY A 165 15.62 39.35 34.26
N GLN A 166 16.09 38.11 34.04
CA GLN A 166 16.97 37.75 32.92
C GLN A 166 16.23 37.54 31.60
N GLN A 167 14.89 37.40 31.59
CA GLN A 167 14.09 37.26 30.37
C GLN A 167 13.62 38.60 29.77
N ASP A 168 13.76 39.72 30.49
CA ASP A 168 13.47 41.06 29.99
C ASP A 168 14.67 41.76 29.31
N GLY A 169 15.77 41.04 29.06
CA GLY A 169 16.94 41.50 28.30
C GLY A 169 17.07 40.81 26.94
N GLU A 170 16.61 41.49 25.88
CA GLU A 170 16.90 41.23 24.45
C GLU A 170 16.70 39.80 23.92
N LEU A 171 15.47 39.45 23.52
CA LEU A 171 15.27 38.46 22.47
C LEU A 171 15.52 39.13 21.09
N PRO A 172 16.57 38.76 20.33
CA PRO A 172 16.78 39.31 19.00
C PRO A 172 15.69 38.81 18.04
N SER A 173 15.07 39.74 17.31
CA SER A 173 14.09 39.45 16.27
C SER A 173 14.72 38.59 15.17
N VAL A 174 14.23 37.36 15.01
CA VAL A 174 14.73 36.42 14.00
C VAL A 174 14.17 36.81 12.63
N PRO A 175 14.99 36.89 11.55
CA PRO A 175 14.50 37.31 10.24
C PRO A 175 13.50 36.30 9.66
N ILE A 176 12.30 36.78 9.31
CA ILE A 176 11.29 36.01 8.58
C ILE A 176 11.75 35.86 7.13
N ALA A 177 12.44 34.77 6.82
CA ALA A 177 12.72 34.38 5.44
C ALA A 177 11.43 33.82 4.82
N GLN A 178 10.91 34.50 3.80
CA GLN A 178 9.75 34.08 3.00
C GLN A 178 10.03 32.73 2.32
N LEU A 179 9.18 31.74 2.61
CA LEU A 179 9.18 30.45 1.91
C LEU A 179 8.54 30.62 0.51
N PRO A 180 8.98 29.90 -0.53
CA PRO A 180 8.48 30.09 -1.89
C PRO A 180 7.05 29.57 -2.04
N ASP A 181 6.21 30.35 -2.73
CA ASP A 181 4.81 30.02 -3.04
C ASP A 181 4.69 28.72 -3.85
N ARG A 182 3.90 27.79 -3.32
CA ARG A 182 3.47 26.59 -4.04
C ARG A 182 2.33 26.97 -4.97
N GLN A 183 2.60 27.06 -6.26
CA GLN A 183 1.60 27.31 -7.29
C GLN A 183 0.53 26.20 -7.30
N GLU A 184 -0.71 26.57 -6.94
CA GLU A 184 -1.88 25.73 -7.18
C GLU A 184 -2.31 25.87 -8.64
N HIS A 185 -2.33 24.73 -9.33
CA HIS A 185 -2.76 24.61 -10.71
C HIS A 185 -4.30 24.60 -10.74
N VAL A 186 -4.91 25.73 -11.09
CA VAL A 186 -6.37 25.83 -11.31
C VAL A 186 -6.75 25.08 -12.58
N VAL A 187 -7.58 24.06 -12.43
CA VAL A 187 -8.26 23.37 -13.53
C VAL A 187 -9.54 24.15 -13.84
N SER A 188 -9.63 24.63 -15.06
CA SER A 188 -10.81 25.31 -15.61
C SER A 188 -11.95 24.30 -15.80
N GLU A 189 -13.09 24.52 -15.15
CA GLU A 189 -14.36 23.95 -15.59
C GLU A 189 -15.33 25.08 -15.95
N GLU A 190 -15.68 25.05 -17.22
CA GLU A 190 -16.66 25.85 -17.93
C GLU A 190 -18.07 25.36 -17.56
N GLN A 191 -18.89 26.20 -16.91
CA GLN A 191 -20.33 25.98 -16.85
C GLN A 191 -21.10 27.30 -17.04
N GLU A 192 -21.55 27.43 -18.28
CA GLU A 192 -22.69 28.17 -18.81
C GLU A 192 -23.69 28.69 -17.76
N ARG A 193 -23.98 29.99 -17.80
CA ARG A 193 -25.23 30.57 -17.29
C ARG A 193 -25.98 31.26 -18.43
N PRO A 194 -27.24 30.88 -18.72
CA PRO A 194 -28.02 31.51 -19.77
C PRO A 194 -28.50 32.90 -19.34
N ALA A 195 -28.65 33.76 -20.35
CA ALA A 195 -29.22 35.10 -20.27
C ALA A 195 -30.65 35.11 -19.71
N MET A 196 -31.02 36.19 -19.01
CA MET A 196 -32.33 36.87 -19.00
C MET A 196 -32.29 37.96 -17.90
N LEU A 197 -32.26 39.25 -18.25
CA LEU A 197 -33.40 40.16 -18.55
C LEU A 197 -33.90 40.92 -17.29
N ALA A 198 -33.88 42.25 -17.45
CA ALA A 198 -34.77 43.26 -16.85
C ALA A 198 -34.80 43.47 -15.32
N ALA A 199 -34.42 44.67 -14.89
CA ALA A 199 -35.35 45.78 -14.62
C ALA A 199 -34.56 47.09 -14.43
#